data_AF-A0A8T7HL93-F1
#
_entry.id   AF-A0A8T7HL93-F1
#
_cell.length_a   1.000
_cell.length_b   1.000
_cell.length_c   1.000
_cell.angle_alpha   90.00
_cell.angle_beta   90.00
_cell.angle_gamma   90.00
#
_symmetry.space_group_name_H-M   'P 1'
#
loop_
_entity.id
_entity.type
_entity.pdbx_description
1 polymer ?
#
loop_
_entity_poly.entity_id
_entity_poly.type
_entity_poly.pdbx_seq_one_letter_code
_entity_poly.pdbx_strand_id
1 'polypeptide(L)'
;MTKNNDKTLLIVLPYGIGWKSIINEENLQILTNYGLKIILLCEPNMIESNNPNVIIKTLKKIPRTKSEIALGLLRNYVFADTSKPHSETLKIKISELDSSHTFLSVIRKSIGKLFAKSTTIKNILAWSDSVFFSNSEYDDLFSKFPPDFIFVTYPFSFYTYPILRHAHKSKIPILGYVPSWDNLTSKWEVPVKLDKLIVWNNIMKQEAVNFLGYSDDSVSITGVPQFDIHSNRSSLLDRGKFINTLHGDENKKILLYATGTAQLSDSEPFIVKMIYDMIQNNKFDHPCQLLLRVHPRRSLSDFDDLIDKPGVLIQTPGKASKEFQDSGYVWKSDLDDYSILSNTLHHADVMINVASTITIESCLFDTPVVNIGFDADLDLDFNRSVKRHFQYSHYADIVESNGVKIAKSEEDLHMFINSYLNNSDLDSAGRNQIVDNQCYYRDGKSSERLLRYIIDFTKEYSV
;
A
#
# COMPACT_ATOMS: atom_id res chain seq x y z
N MET A 1 -9.68 18.12 31.76
CA MET A 1 -9.77 17.42 30.46
C MET A 1 -11.10 17.79 29.84
N THR A 2 -11.11 18.78 28.95
CA THR A 2 -12.32 19.19 28.21
C THR A 2 -12.62 18.12 27.17
N LYS A 3 -13.77 17.44 27.30
CA LYS A 3 -14.30 16.62 26.21
C LYS A 3 -14.54 17.55 25.01
N ASN A 4 -14.19 17.11 23.80
CA ASN A 4 -14.45 17.84 22.54
C ASN A 4 -15.95 17.73 22.18
N ASN A 5 -16.85 17.98 23.13
CA ASN A 5 -18.29 17.93 22.90
C ASN A 5 -18.62 18.86 21.73
N ASP A 6 -19.26 18.32 20.71
CA ASP A 6 -19.75 18.99 19.49
C ASP A 6 -18.72 19.32 18.41
N LYS A 7 -17.46 18.90 18.54
CA LYS A 7 -16.47 19.02 17.46
C LYS A 7 -16.64 17.94 16.40
N THR A 8 -16.49 18.31 15.14
CA THR A 8 -16.71 17.44 13.99
C THR A 8 -15.40 16.99 13.37
N LEU A 9 -15.18 15.67 13.33
CA LEU A 9 -14.07 15.03 12.61
C LEU A 9 -14.58 14.45 11.28
N LEU A 10 -14.03 14.93 10.18
CA LEU A 10 -14.24 14.35 8.86
C LEU A 10 -13.20 13.26 8.60
N ILE A 11 -13.65 12.03 8.33
CA ILE A 11 -12.80 10.92 7.93
C ILE A 11 -12.99 10.68 6.43
N VAL A 12 -11.90 10.71 5.67
CA VAL A 12 -11.91 10.58 4.21
C VAL A 12 -11.27 9.26 3.79
N LEU A 13 -12.07 8.37 3.19
CA LEU A 13 -11.68 7.06 2.69
C LEU A 13 -11.76 7.04 1.14
N PRO A 14 -10.66 7.35 0.42
CA PRO A 14 -10.69 7.41 -1.04
C PRO A 14 -10.81 6.04 -1.73
N TYR A 15 -10.51 4.95 -1.02
CA TYR A 15 -10.57 3.59 -1.55
C TYR A 15 -11.10 2.59 -0.50
N GLY A 16 -11.76 1.54 -0.99
CA GLY A 16 -12.45 0.50 -0.20
C GLY A 16 -11.60 -0.47 0.61
N ILE A 17 -10.29 -0.60 0.35
CA ILE A 17 -9.53 -1.78 0.78
C ILE A 17 -8.91 -1.61 2.16
N GLY A 18 -9.04 -2.64 3.01
CA GLY A 18 -8.36 -2.75 4.30
C GLY A 18 -8.88 -1.84 5.40
N TRP A 19 -9.78 -0.90 5.08
CA TRP A 19 -10.32 0.03 6.06
C TRP A 19 -11.45 -0.55 6.91
N LYS A 20 -12.12 -1.63 6.47
CA LYS A 20 -13.18 -2.29 7.26
C LYS A 20 -12.67 -2.86 8.58
N SER A 21 -11.42 -3.30 8.67
CA SER A 21 -10.83 -3.79 9.93
C SER A 21 -10.45 -2.64 10.88
N ILE A 22 -10.30 -1.42 10.38
CA ILE A 22 -9.79 -0.27 11.14
C ILE A 22 -10.91 0.73 11.46
N ILE A 23 -11.70 1.14 10.46
CA ILE A 23 -12.87 1.99 10.60
C ILE A 23 -14.09 1.08 10.64
N ASN A 24 -14.37 0.53 11.81
CA ASN A 24 -15.51 -0.33 12.13
C ASN A 24 -16.37 0.30 13.23
N GLU A 25 -17.51 -0.32 13.55
CA GLU A 25 -18.45 0.18 14.56
C GLU A 25 -17.78 0.40 15.93
N GLU A 26 -16.94 -0.53 16.38
CA GLU A 26 -16.24 -0.43 17.67
C GLU A 26 -15.33 0.80 17.71
N ASN A 27 -14.53 1.00 16.67
CA ASN A 27 -13.57 2.10 16.61
C ASN A 27 -14.27 3.46 16.39
N LEU A 28 -15.37 3.49 15.64
CA LEU A 28 -16.24 4.67 15.55
C LEU A 28 -16.91 4.99 16.90
N GLN A 29 -17.31 3.98 17.67
CA GLN A 29 -17.84 4.16 19.01
C GLN A 29 -16.79 4.76 19.96
N ILE A 30 -15.53 4.35 19.87
CA ILE A 30 -14.44 4.94 20.66
C ILE A 30 -14.30 6.44 20.36
N LEU A 31 -14.25 6.81 19.08
CA LEU A 31 -14.12 8.23 18.68
C LEU A 31 -15.33 9.07 19.12
N THR A 32 -16.54 8.55 18.98
CA THR A 32 -17.77 9.26 19.38
C THR A 32 -17.94 9.34 20.91
N ASN A 33 -17.53 8.31 21.66
CA ASN A 33 -17.46 8.36 23.13
C ASN A 33 -16.47 9.41 23.65
N TYR A 34 -15.49 9.78 22.82
CA TYR A 34 -14.57 10.90 23.08
C TYR A 34 -15.23 12.29 22.89
N GLY A 35 -16.47 12.32 22.39
CA GLY A 35 -17.26 13.54 22.16
C GLY A 35 -17.26 14.02 20.71
N LEU A 36 -16.58 13.32 19.80
CA LEU A 36 -16.51 13.72 18.39
C LEU A 36 -17.78 13.32 17.64
N LYS A 37 -18.30 14.25 16.83
CA LYS A 37 -19.22 13.93 15.75
C LYS A 37 -18.42 13.50 14.53
N ILE A 38 -18.74 12.35 13.94
CA ILE A 38 -17.98 11.80 12.81
C ILE A 38 -18.76 11.99 11.52
N ILE A 39 -18.07 12.49 10.50
CA ILE A 39 -18.56 12.46 9.12
C ILE A 39 -17.62 11.58 8.33
N LEU A 40 -18.16 10.51 7.76
CA LEU A 40 -17.40 9.57 6.96
C LEU A 40 -17.66 9.82 5.48
N LEU A 41 -16.61 10.14 4.72
CA LEU A 41 -16.64 10.21 3.26
C LEU A 41 -16.02 8.93 2.68
N CYS A 42 -16.86 8.07 2.12
CA CYS A 42 -16.44 6.79 1.56
C CYS A 42 -17.30 6.40 0.35
N GLU A 43 -16.96 5.28 -0.30
CA GLU A 43 -17.85 4.70 -1.31
C GLU A 43 -19.14 4.15 -0.67
N PRO A 44 -20.27 4.09 -1.41
CA PRO A 44 -21.51 3.54 -0.88
C PRO A 44 -21.33 2.10 -0.38
N ASN A 45 -21.94 1.76 0.77
CA ASN A 45 -21.86 0.45 1.43
C ASN A 45 -20.45 0.01 1.88
N MET A 46 -19.45 0.90 1.77
CA MET A 46 -18.08 0.60 2.21
C MET A 46 -18.01 0.43 3.73
N ILE A 47 -18.63 1.31 4.50
CA ILE A 47 -18.71 1.20 5.96
C ILE A 47 -20.18 1.37 6.31
N GLU A 48 -20.64 0.60 7.27
CA GLU A 48 -21.98 0.72 7.86
C GLU A 48 -21.82 1.05 9.34
N SER A 49 -22.69 1.91 9.86
CA SER A 49 -22.66 2.28 11.27
C SER A 49 -24.07 2.58 11.76
N ASN A 50 -24.40 2.08 12.96
CA ASN A 50 -25.66 2.36 13.64
C ASN A 50 -25.53 3.48 14.68
N ASN A 51 -24.31 3.96 14.92
CA ASN A 51 -24.03 5.06 15.83
C ASN A 51 -24.65 6.39 15.35
N PRO A 52 -25.49 7.06 16.16
CA PRO A 52 -26.20 8.28 15.76
C PRO A 52 -25.28 9.50 15.59
N ASN A 53 -24.06 9.45 16.11
CA ASN A 53 -23.05 10.51 15.97
C ASN A 53 -22.16 10.30 14.73
N VAL A 54 -22.44 9.27 13.92
CA VAL A 54 -21.74 9.00 12.66
C VAL A 54 -22.66 9.31 11.49
N ILE A 55 -22.21 10.20 10.60
CA ILE A 55 -22.91 10.54 9.37
C ILE A 55 -22.08 10.04 8.20
N ILE A 56 -22.63 9.10 7.43
CA ILE A 56 -21.97 8.57 6.24
C ILE A 56 -22.44 9.34 5.00
N LYS A 57 -21.50 9.80 4.18
CA LYS A 57 -21.75 10.46 2.90
C LYS A 57 -20.85 9.87 1.82
N THR A 58 -21.33 9.90 0.59
CA THR A 58 -20.56 9.41 -0.54
C THR A 58 -19.40 10.34 -0.85
N LEU A 59 -18.18 9.80 -0.93
CA LEU A 59 -17.05 10.53 -1.47
C LEU A 59 -17.21 10.67 -2.98
N LYS A 60 -17.28 11.91 -3.47
CA LYS A 60 -17.38 12.18 -4.90
C LYS A 60 -16.03 12.09 -5.59
N LYS A 61 -15.95 11.24 -6.60
CA LYS A 61 -14.71 10.98 -7.35
C LYS A 61 -14.54 11.86 -8.56
N ILE A 62 -14.11 13.08 -8.29
CA ILE A 62 -14.01 14.12 -9.29
C ILE A 62 -12.70 13.93 -10.07
N PRO A 63 -12.74 13.76 -11.41
CA PRO A 63 -11.54 13.63 -12.22
C PRO A 63 -10.78 14.96 -12.25
N ARG A 64 -9.44 14.88 -12.30
CA ARG A 64 -8.60 16.07 -12.41
C ARG A 64 -8.78 16.73 -13.78
N THR A 65 -8.82 18.07 -13.78
CA THR A 65 -8.81 18.84 -15.03
C THR A 65 -7.43 18.76 -15.70
N LYS A 66 -7.34 19.06 -17.00
CA LYS A 66 -6.06 19.13 -17.71
C LYS A 66 -5.11 20.16 -17.10
N SER A 67 -5.64 21.30 -16.65
CA SER A 67 -4.88 22.36 -15.98
C SER A 67 -4.36 21.90 -14.61
N GLU A 68 -5.14 21.13 -13.85
CA GLU A 68 -4.69 20.54 -12.59
C GLU A 68 -3.57 19.52 -12.80
N ILE A 69 -3.67 18.69 -13.85
CA ILE A 69 -2.61 17.76 -14.22
C ILE A 69 -1.33 18.51 -14.60
N ALA A 70 -1.44 19.59 -15.39
CA ALA A 70 -0.32 20.41 -15.79
C ALA A 70 0.38 21.09 -14.59
N LEU A 71 -0.39 21.67 -13.65
CA LEU A 71 0.20 22.24 -12.43
C LEU A 71 0.86 21.16 -11.57
N GLY A 72 0.24 19.99 -11.48
CA GLY A 72 0.82 18.82 -10.82
C GLY A 72 2.16 18.40 -11.44
N LEU A 73 2.31 18.42 -12.78
CA LEU A 73 3.58 18.15 -13.45
C LEU A 73 4.63 19.25 -13.17
N LEU A 74 4.24 20.51 -13.07
CA LEU A 74 5.17 21.56 -12.67
C LEU A 74 5.70 21.31 -11.26
N ARG A 75 4.80 21.07 -10.29
CA ARG A 75 5.16 20.79 -8.90
C ARG A 75 6.03 19.55 -8.75
N ASN A 76 5.58 18.45 -9.34
CA ASN A 76 6.08 17.13 -9.04
C ASN A 76 7.15 16.63 -10.01
N TYR A 77 7.27 17.23 -11.20
CA TYR A 77 8.27 16.82 -12.17
C TYR A 77 9.24 17.96 -12.50
N VAL A 78 8.76 19.16 -12.85
CA VAL A 78 9.68 20.26 -13.21
C VAL A 78 10.46 20.76 -11.99
N PHE A 79 9.78 21.01 -10.87
CA PHE A 79 10.39 21.51 -9.63
C PHE A 79 10.65 20.41 -8.59
N ALA A 80 10.66 19.14 -8.99
CA ALA A 80 11.01 18.04 -8.09
C ALA A 80 12.49 18.03 -7.73
N ASP A 81 12.77 18.03 -6.42
CA ASP A 81 14.11 17.90 -5.85
C ASP A 81 14.55 16.43 -5.77
N THR A 82 15.39 16.02 -6.71
CA THR A 82 15.97 14.67 -6.78
C THR A 82 17.32 14.55 -6.08
N SER A 83 17.76 15.57 -5.33
CA SER A 83 19.03 15.51 -4.58
C SER A 83 18.88 14.91 -3.20
N LYS A 84 17.65 14.57 -2.80
CA LYS A 84 17.31 14.04 -1.48
C LYS A 84 17.74 12.57 -1.34
N PRO A 85 18.12 12.09 -0.13
CA PRO A 85 18.42 10.65 0.13
C PRO A 85 17.24 9.76 -0.28
N HIS A 86 17.44 8.50 -0.69
CA HIS A 86 16.39 7.55 -1.10
C HIS A 86 15.51 7.97 -2.32
N SER A 87 16.03 8.85 -3.20
CA SER A 87 15.26 9.38 -4.35
C SER A 87 15.37 8.53 -5.62
N GLU A 88 15.86 7.29 -5.54
CA GLU A 88 16.11 6.41 -6.69
C GLU A 88 14.82 6.12 -7.46
N THR A 89 13.72 5.81 -6.77
CA THR A 89 12.40 5.68 -7.40
C THR A 89 11.98 6.96 -8.12
N LEU A 90 12.24 8.13 -7.52
CA LEU A 90 11.93 9.42 -8.10
C LEU A 90 12.77 9.69 -9.36
N LYS A 91 14.07 9.36 -9.32
CA LYS A 91 15.00 9.49 -10.44
C LYS A 91 14.57 8.60 -11.61
N ILE A 92 14.16 7.35 -11.35
CA ILE A 92 13.62 6.43 -12.37
C ILE A 92 12.39 7.05 -13.05
N LYS A 93 11.39 7.48 -12.26
CA LYS A 93 10.16 8.10 -12.80
C LYS A 93 10.42 9.38 -13.59
N ILE A 94 11.40 10.17 -13.14
CA ILE A 94 11.81 11.38 -13.85
C ILE A 94 12.50 11.05 -15.16
N SER A 95 13.29 9.97 -15.23
CA SER A 95 13.91 9.50 -16.47
C SER A 95 12.85 9.05 -17.50
N GLU A 96 11.79 8.39 -17.03
CA GLU A 96 10.64 8.01 -17.86
C GLU A 96 9.90 9.26 -18.40
N LEU A 97 9.70 10.27 -17.54
CA LEU A 97 9.08 11.54 -17.92
C LEU A 97 9.97 12.38 -18.85
N ASP A 98 11.28 12.36 -18.65
CA ASP A 98 12.26 13.01 -19.52
C ASP A 98 12.15 12.47 -20.96
N SER A 99 11.96 11.14 -21.08
CA SER A 99 11.83 10.46 -22.37
C SER A 99 10.49 10.72 -23.05
N SER A 100 9.40 10.84 -22.27
CA SER A 100 8.05 11.04 -22.80
C SER A 100 7.65 12.51 -23.01
N HIS A 101 8.29 13.46 -22.32
CA HIS A 101 7.96 14.89 -22.35
C HIS A 101 9.21 15.75 -22.59
N THR A 102 9.75 15.69 -23.80
CA THR A 102 11.01 16.35 -24.19
C THR A 102 11.04 17.85 -23.88
N PHE A 103 9.97 18.58 -24.18
CA PHE A 103 9.88 20.02 -23.87
C PHE A 103 9.95 20.31 -22.36
N LEU A 104 9.17 19.59 -21.54
CA LEU A 104 9.20 19.77 -20.09
C LEU A 104 10.53 19.29 -19.49
N SER A 105 11.19 18.29 -20.10
CA SER A 105 12.54 17.84 -19.71
C SER A 105 13.56 18.97 -19.85
N VAL A 106 13.53 19.71 -20.97
CA VAL A 106 14.39 20.88 -21.18
C VAL A 106 14.13 21.94 -20.09
N ILE A 107 12.87 22.26 -19.82
CA ILE A 107 12.52 23.23 -18.76
C ILE A 107 13.04 22.77 -17.40
N ARG A 108 12.83 21.51 -17.03
CA ARG A 108 13.33 20.91 -15.78
C ARG A 108 14.85 21.03 -15.68
N LYS A 109 15.57 20.61 -16.73
CA LYS A 109 17.04 20.58 -16.75
C LYS A 109 17.66 21.97 -16.71
N SER A 110 17.04 22.97 -17.34
CA SER A 110 17.55 24.34 -17.41
C SER A 110 17.16 25.20 -16.21
N ILE A 111 15.88 25.18 -15.83
CA ILE A 111 15.31 26.10 -14.82
C ILE A 111 14.83 25.33 -13.60
N GLY A 112 14.09 24.24 -13.79
CA GLY A 112 13.43 23.51 -12.71
C GLY A 112 14.37 23.06 -11.60
N LYS A 113 15.55 22.51 -11.95
CA LYS A 113 16.57 22.06 -10.99
C LYS A 113 17.13 23.18 -10.11
N LEU A 114 17.32 24.38 -10.66
CA LEU A 114 17.84 25.54 -9.89
C LEU A 114 16.86 25.96 -8.80
N PHE A 115 15.57 25.76 -9.06
CA PHE A 115 14.47 26.23 -8.22
C PHE A 115 13.78 25.13 -7.41
N ALA A 116 14.15 23.86 -7.62
CA ALA A 116 13.55 22.72 -6.95
C ALA A 116 13.65 22.77 -5.40
N LYS A 117 14.66 23.47 -4.89
CA LYS A 117 14.89 23.69 -3.45
C LYS A 117 14.22 24.95 -2.89
N SER A 118 13.58 25.76 -3.72
CA SER A 118 13.00 27.04 -3.31
C SER A 118 11.67 26.85 -2.59
N THR A 119 11.65 27.12 -1.29
CA THR A 119 10.43 27.13 -0.47
C THR A 119 9.39 28.11 -1.02
N THR A 120 9.83 29.25 -1.55
CA THR A 120 8.95 30.26 -2.15
C THR A 120 8.16 29.70 -3.34
N ILE A 121 8.83 28.94 -4.23
CA ILE A 121 8.17 28.35 -5.40
C ILE A 121 7.18 27.27 -4.97
N LYS A 122 7.55 26.42 -4.00
CA LYS A 122 6.63 25.42 -3.45
C LYS A 122 5.38 26.06 -2.85
N ASN A 123 5.54 27.15 -2.09
CA ASN A 123 4.41 27.89 -1.49
C ASN A 123 3.53 28.54 -2.56
N ILE A 124 4.10 29.12 -3.62
CA ILE A 124 3.35 29.69 -4.74
C ILE A 124 2.54 28.60 -5.46
N LEU A 125 3.13 27.42 -5.69
CA LEU A 125 2.42 26.30 -6.32
C LEU A 125 1.28 25.79 -5.44
N ALA A 126 1.49 25.61 -4.14
CA ALA A 126 0.45 25.19 -3.19
C ALA A 126 -0.69 26.21 -3.07
N TRP A 127 -0.36 27.50 -3.05
CA TRP A 127 -1.34 28.57 -3.10
C TRP A 127 -2.13 28.53 -4.42
N SER A 128 -1.44 28.37 -5.55
CA SER A 128 -2.07 28.29 -6.88
C SER A 128 -3.02 27.10 -6.97
N ASP A 129 -2.60 25.93 -6.47
CA ASP A 129 -3.44 24.73 -6.38
C ASP A 129 -4.74 25.02 -5.62
N SER A 130 -4.64 25.72 -4.48
CA SER A 130 -5.79 26.01 -3.61
C SER A 130 -6.75 27.04 -4.20
N VAL A 131 -6.24 28.02 -4.98
CA VAL A 131 -7.04 29.09 -5.57
C VAL A 131 -7.72 28.65 -6.86
N PHE A 132 -7.01 27.97 -7.76
CA PHE A 132 -7.52 27.67 -9.11
C PHE A 132 -8.36 26.40 -9.18
N PHE A 133 -8.22 25.48 -8.22
CA PHE A 133 -8.87 24.16 -8.28
C PHE A 133 -9.81 23.91 -7.09
N SER A 134 -10.56 24.94 -6.69
CA SER A 134 -11.68 24.81 -5.74
C SER A 134 -12.84 24.05 -6.37
N ASN A 135 -13.57 23.26 -5.58
CA ASN A 135 -14.66 22.45 -6.07
C ASN A 135 -15.97 22.77 -5.34
N SER A 136 -16.93 23.35 -6.06
CA SER A 136 -18.23 23.76 -5.51
C SER A 136 -19.09 22.61 -5.01
N GLU A 137 -18.85 21.37 -5.46
CA GLU A 137 -19.61 20.22 -5.01
C GLU A 137 -19.33 19.83 -3.56
N TYR A 138 -18.13 20.13 -3.07
CA TYR A 138 -17.77 19.94 -1.66
C TYR A 138 -18.18 21.14 -0.79
N ASP A 139 -18.40 22.32 -1.37
CA ASP A 139 -18.84 23.51 -0.63
C ASP A 139 -20.22 23.30 0.01
N ASP A 140 -21.17 22.63 -0.66
CA ASP A 140 -22.48 22.28 -0.07
C ASP A 140 -22.33 21.30 1.11
N LEU A 141 -21.46 20.30 0.95
CA LEU A 141 -21.18 19.33 2.01
C LEU A 141 -20.59 20.03 3.25
N PHE A 142 -19.57 20.86 3.06
CA PHE A 142 -18.90 21.57 4.16
C PHE A 142 -19.76 22.66 4.78
N SER A 143 -20.69 23.26 4.01
CA SER A 143 -21.69 24.19 4.55
C SER A 143 -22.69 23.48 5.48
N LYS A 144 -23.19 22.31 5.08
CA LYS A 144 -24.13 21.51 5.89
C LYS A 144 -23.46 20.83 7.08
N PHE A 145 -22.19 20.46 6.91
CA PHE A 145 -21.43 19.71 7.90
C PHE A 145 -19.99 20.26 8.00
N PRO A 146 -19.80 21.42 8.65
CA PRO A 146 -18.48 22.04 8.77
C PRO A 146 -17.57 21.18 9.65
N PRO A 147 -16.40 20.74 9.15
CA PRO A 147 -15.47 19.96 9.95
C PRO A 147 -14.53 20.87 10.74
N ASP A 148 -14.23 20.48 11.97
CA ASP A 148 -13.18 21.08 12.78
C ASP A 148 -11.82 20.41 12.51
N PHE A 149 -11.84 19.15 12.09
CA PHE A 149 -10.66 18.33 11.83
C PHE A 149 -10.88 17.45 10.61
N ILE A 150 -9.82 17.17 9.86
CA ILE A 150 -9.86 16.22 8.74
C ILE A 150 -8.81 15.12 8.96
N PHE A 151 -9.25 13.87 8.89
CA PHE A 151 -8.40 12.68 8.82
C PHE A 151 -8.50 12.04 7.44
N VAL A 152 -7.38 11.90 6.73
CA VAL A 152 -7.33 11.30 5.39
C VAL A 152 -6.50 10.02 5.41
N THR A 153 -7.07 8.92 4.94
CA THR A 153 -6.42 7.60 5.01
C THR A 153 -5.47 7.28 3.87
N TYR A 154 -5.47 8.08 2.81
CA TYR A 154 -4.49 8.01 1.74
C TYR A 154 -4.36 9.37 1.04
N PRO A 155 -3.50 10.27 1.57
CA PRO A 155 -3.43 11.66 1.10
C PRO A 155 -2.92 11.81 -0.34
N PHE A 156 -2.23 10.81 -0.88
CA PHE A 156 -1.71 10.84 -2.27
C PHE A 156 -2.76 10.51 -3.33
N SER A 157 -3.98 10.13 -2.93
CA SER A 157 -5.08 9.95 -3.86
C SER A 157 -5.57 11.32 -4.36
N PHE A 158 -5.64 11.50 -5.67
CA PHE A 158 -6.17 12.74 -6.25
C PHE A 158 -7.65 12.98 -5.90
N TYR A 159 -8.40 11.95 -5.50
CA TYR A 159 -9.78 12.11 -5.01
C TYR A 159 -9.85 12.88 -3.68
N THR A 160 -8.75 12.97 -2.94
CA THR A 160 -8.68 13.74 -1.68
C THR A 160 -8.33 15.22 -1.92
N TYR A 161 -7.78 15.56 -3.09
CA TYR A 161 -7.23 16.90 -3.35
C TYR A 161 -8.25 18.04 -3.20
N PRO A 162 -9.52 17.91 -3.66
CA PRO A 162 -10.53 18.94 -3.42
C PRO A 162 -10.75 19.21 -1.92
N ILE A 163 -10.73 18.17 -1.10
CA ILE A 163 -10.92 18.26 0.35
C ILE A 163 -9.69 18.92 1.00
N LEU A 164 -8.48 18.50 0.63
CA LEU A 164 -7.24 19.09 1.14
C LEU A 164 -7.13 20.60 0.82
N ARG A 165 -7.53 21.00 -0.40
CA ARG A 165 -7.56 22.42 -0.81
C ARG A 165 -8.57 23.23 -0.02
N HIS A 166 -9.78 22.68 0.19
CA HIS A 166 -10.79 23.33 1.03
C HIS A 166 -10.28 23.51 2.46
N ALA A 167 -9.72 22.45 3.04
CA ALA A 167 -9.15 22.48 4.38
C ALA A 167 -8.09 23.57 4.54
N HIS A 168 -7.15 23.65 3.59
CA HIS A 168 -6.11 24.69 3.57
C HIS A 168 -6.69 26.11 3.50
N LYS A 169 -7.68 26.35 2.62
CA LYS A 169 -8.34 27.65 2.48
C LYS A 169 -9.08 28.05 3.76
N SER A 170 -9.72 27.08 4.41
CA SER A 170 -10.50 27.26 5.63
C SER A 170 -9.65 27.15 6.91
N LYS A 171 -8.34 26.92 6.80
CA LYS A 171 -7.40 26.69 7.91
C LYS A 171 -7.85 25.56 8.85
N ILE A 172 -8.43 24.52 8.28
CA ILE A 172 -8.86 23.32 9.00
C ILE A 172 -7.67 22.36 9.09
N PRO A 173 -7.27 21.92 10.29
CA PRO A 173 -6.13 21.04 10.50
C PRO A 173 -6.37 19.65 9.89
N ILE A 174 -5.32 19.11 9.25
CA ILE A 174 -5.35 17.86 8.50
C ILE A 174 -4.34 16.84 9.05
N LEU A 175 -4.83 15.66 9.42
CA LEU A 175 -4.05 14.48 9.77
C LEU A 175 -4.11 13.48 8.61
N GLY A 176 -2.95 13.00 8.14
CA GLY A 176 -2.87 12.01 7.07
C GLY A 176 -2.28 10.70 7.56
N TYR A 177 -2.88 9.57 7.18
CA TYR A 177 -2.25 8.26 7.30
C TYR A 177 -1.66 7.84 5.95
N VAL A 178 -0.41 7.40 5.96
CA VAL A 178 0.29 6.88 4.78
C VAL A 178 0.13 5.35 4.77
N PRO A 179 -0.71 4.79 3.89
CA PRO A 179 -1.16 3.40 4.01
C PRO A 179 -0.22 2.38 3.39
N SER A 180 0.94 2.78 2.87
CA SER A 180 1.90 1.88 2.26
C SER A 180 3.31 2.47 2.28
N TRP A 181 4.28 1.63 2.60
CA TRP A 181 5.72 1.89 2.59
C TRP A 181 6.27 2.49 1.28
N ASP A 182 5.71 2.14 0.12
CA ASP A 182 6.15 2.70 -1.17
C ASP A 182 5.68 4.14 -1.39
N ASN A 183 4.77 4.67 -0.57
CA ASN A 183 4.04 5.88 -0.94
C ASN A 183 4.90 7.15 -0.87
N LEU A 184 5.76 7.27 0.13
CA LEU A 184 6.60 8.47 0.31
C LEU A 184 7.73 8.56 -0.72
N THR A 185 8.18 7.42 -1.25
CA THR A 185 9.25 7.35 -2.26
C THR A 185 8.71 7.28 -3.69
N SER A 186 7.51 6.74 -3.89
CA SER A 186 6.94 6.50 -5.21
C SER A 186 5.84 7.47 -5.59
N LYS A 187 5.11 8.09 -4.65
CA LYS A 187 4.07 9.06 -4.99
C LYS A 187 4.65 10.47 -4.98
N TRP A 188 4.01 11.31 -5.77
CA TRP A 188 4.37 12.71 -5.88
C TRP A 188 3.86 13.54 -4.70
N GLU A 189 4.40 14.75 -4.51
CA GLU A 189 3.91 15.68 -3.48
C GLU A 189 2.41 16.00 -3.69
N VAL A 190 1.69 16.05 -2.57
CA VAL A 190 0.27 16.44 -2.51
C VAL A 190 0.12 17.96 -2.70
N PRO A 191 -1.05 18.46 -3.16
CA PRO A 191 -1.25 19.89 -3.41
C PRO A 191 -1.08 20.81 -2.21
N VAL A 192 -1.33 20.26 -1.02
CA VAL A 192 -1.31 20.96 0.25
C VAL A 192 -0.55 20.08 1.23
N LYS A 193 0.38 20.67 1.97
CA LYS A 193 1.08 19.97 3.06
C LYS A 193 0.12 19.78 4.23
N LEU A 194 0.08 18.56 4.77
CA LEU A 194 -0.76 18.24 5.92
C LEU A 194 -0.09 18.74 7.20
N ASP A 195 -0.87 18.92 8.26
CA ASP A 195 -0.36 19.36 9.55
C ASP A 195 0.41 18.25 10.26
N LYS A 196 -0.13 17.02 10.21
CA LYS A 196 0.53 15.83 10.74
C LYS A 196 0.39 14.61 9.84
N LEU A 197 1.37 13.72 9.91
CA LEU A 197 1.37 12.43 9.24
C LEU A 197 1.49 11.27 10.23
N ILE A 198 0.88 10.16 9.86
CA ILE A 198 1.00 8.88 10.52
C ILE A 198 1.57 7.89 9.51
N VAL A 199 2.63 7.19 9.91
CA VAL A 199 3.38 6.26 9.07
C VAL A 199 3.62 4.93 9.79
N TRP A 200 4.09 3.93 9.05
CA TRP A 200 4.27 2.58 9.61
C TRP A 200 5.45 2.46 10.55
N ASN A 201 6.58 3.09 10.21
CA ASN A 201 7.85 2.79 10.84
C ASN A 201 8.82 3.98 10.79
N ASN A 202 10.01 3.79 11.37
CA ASN A 202 11.07 4.79 11.40
C ASN A 202 11.58 5.18 10.00
N ILE A 203 11.64 4.23 9.06
CA ILE A 203 12.11 4.48 7.69
C ILE A 203 11.17 5.51 7.03
N MET A 204 9.87 5.22 7.01
CA MET A 204 8.86 6.14 6.48
C MET A 204 8.85 7.48 7.22
N LYS A 205 9.14 7.50 8.52
CA LYS A 205 9.28 8.77 9.26
C LYS A 205 10.44 9.60 8.70
N GLN A 206 11.61 9.00 8.52
CA GLN A 206 12.76 9.66 7.91
C GLN A 206 12.50 10.09 6.47
N GLU A 207 11.79 9.27 5.69
CA GLU A 207 11.35 9.62 4.34
C GLU A 207 10.43 10.84 4.34
N ALA A 208 9.44 10.91 5.24
CA ALA A 208 8.56 12.07 5.35
C ALA A 208 9.33 13.36 5.70
N VAL A 209 10.29 13.27 6.62
CA VAL A 209 11.16 14.39 7.00
C VAL A 209 12.04 14.81 5.84
N ASN A 210 12.77 13.88 5.23
CA ASN A 210 13.76 14.18 4.20
C ASN A 210 13.10 14.56 2.86
N PHE A 211 12.07 13.83 2.41
CA PHE A 211 11.41 14.07 1.12
C PHE A 211 10.39 15.16 1.15
N LEU A 212 9.49 15.12 2.12
CA LEU A 212 8.33 15.98 2.14
C LEU A 212 8.51 17.17 3.09
N GLY A 213 9.64 17.22 3.81
CA GLY A 213 10.04 18.35 4.65
C GLY A 213 9.19 18.47 5.91
N TYR A 214 8.60 17.39 6.40
CA TYR A 214 7.91 17.37 7.69
C TYR A 214 8.92 17.52 8.84
N SER A 215 8.50 18.09 9.96
CA SER A 215 9.30 18.08 11.19
C SER A 215 9.10 16.76 11.93
N ASP A 216 10.06 16.35 12.75
CA ASP A 216 10.03 15.07 13.43
C ASP A 216 8.81 14.89 14.36
N ASP A 217 8.36 15.98 14.99
CA ASP A 217 7.19 16.05 15.88
C ASP A 217 5.85 16.04 15.13
N SER A 218 5.86 16.30 13.82
CA SER A 218 4.67 16.24 12.95
C SER A 218 4.42 14.85 12.37
N VAL A 219 5.30 13.87 12.63
CA VAL A 219 5.19 12.51 12.09
C VAL A 219 5.16 11.47 13.20
N SER A 220 4.07 10.70 13.28
CA SER A 220 3.85 9.66 14.28
C SER A 220 3.93 8.27 13.68
N ILE A 221 4.40 7.30 14.47
CA ILE A 221 4.58 5.90 14.05
C ILE A 221 3.50 5.03 14.69
N THR A 222 2.70 4.33 13.88
CA THR A 222 1.63 3.43 14.34
C THR A 222 1.93 1.95 14.20
N GLY A 223 2.91 1.56 13.39
CA GLY A 223 2.91 0.24 12.77
C GLY A 223 1.90 0.16 11.63
N VAL A 224 1.49 -1.06 11.29
CA VAL A 224 0.65 -1.37 10.13
C VAL A 224 -0.73 -1.84 10.60
N PRO A 225 -1.71 -0.95 10.78
CA PRO A 225 -3.10 -1.30 11.09
C PRO A 225 -3.67 -2.45 10.25
N GLN A 226 -3.34 -2.53 8.96
CA GLN A 226 -3.84 -3.60 8.09
C GLN A 226 -3.30 -4.99 8.48
N PHE A 227 -2.17 -5.07 9.16
CA PHE A 227 -1.51 -6.32 9.56
C PHE A 227 -1.90 -6.80 10.95
N ASP A 228 -2.68 -6.03 11.72
CA ASP A 228 -3.07 -6.43 13.08
C ASP A 228 -3.76 -7.80 13.10
N ILE A 229 -4.51 -8.14 12.05
CA ILE A 229 -5.18 -9.44 11.91
C ILE A 229 -4.20 -10.63 11.88
N HIS A 230 -2.97 -10.46 11.39
CA HIS A 230 -1.96 -11.53 11.35
C HIS A 230 -1.43 -11.87 12.75
N SER A 231 -1.61 -10.99 13.73
CA SER A 231 -1.27 -11.28 15.13
C SER A 231 -2.23 -12.28 15.78
N ASN A 232 -3.43 -12.46 15.21
CA ASN A 232 -4.44 -13.36 15.74
C ASN A 232 -4.11 -14.83 15.43
N ARG A 233 -3.29 -15.45 16.29
CA ARG A 233 -2.91 -16.86 16.12
C ARG A 233 -4.08 -17.83 16.30
N SER A 234 -5.20 -17.43 16.91
CA SER A 234 -6.36 -18.32 17.08
C SER A 234 -7.15 -18.58 15.79
N SER A 235 -6.91 -17.80 14.73
CA SER A 235 -7.51 -18.02 13.41
C SER A 235 -6.69 -18.95 12.50
N LEU A 236 -5.53 -19.42 12.97
CA LEU A 236 -4.71 -20.37 12.23
C LEU A 236 -5.27 -21.78 12.39
N LEU A 237 -5.46 -22.45 11.26
CA LEU A 237 -5.90 -23.83 11.19
C LEU A 237 -4.73 -24.77 11.45
N ASP A 238 -5.07 -26.02 11.75
CA ASP A 238 -4.11 -27.10 11.58
C ASP A 238 -3.71 -27.21 10.10
N ARG A 239 -2.43 -27.51 9.83
CA ARG A 239 -1.88 -27.54 8.47
C ARG A 239 -2.65 -28.49 7.55
N GLY A 240 -2.97 -29.70 8.02
CA GLY A 240 -3.72 -30.66 7.22
C GLY A 240 -5.11 -30.15 6.89
N LYS A 241 -5.80 -29.56 7.88
CA LYS A 241 -7.10 -28.90 7.65
C LYS A 241 -7.01 -27.79 6.62
N PHE A 242 -6.01 -26.92 6.70
CA PHE A 242 -5.83 -25.85 5.71
C PHE A 242 -5.60 -26.42 4.30
N ILE A 243 -4.70 -27.39 4.14
CA ILE A 243 -4.43 -28.03 2.84
C ILE A 243 -5.70 -28.67 2.28
N ASN A 244 -6.51 -29.32 3.12
CA ASN A 244 -7.79 -29.89 2.71
C ASN A 244 -8.79 -28.83 2.23
N THR A 245 -8.81 -27.62 2.80
CA THR A 245 -9.66 -26.53 2.29
C THR A 245 -9.29 -26.08 0.87
N LEU A 246 -8.04 -26.33 0.46
CA LEU A 246 -7.55 -26.05 -0.90
C LEU A 246 -7.66 -27.28 -1.82
N HIS A 247 -8.14 -28.42 -1.31
CA HIS A 247 -8.10 -29.72 -2.00
C HIS A 247 -6.67 -30.17 -2.38
N GLY A 248 -5.67 -29.79 -1.58
CA GLY A 248 -4.27 -30.17 -1.77
C GLY A 248 -3.88 -31.50 -1.14
N ASP A 249 -2.61 -31.87 -1.28
CA ASP A 249 -2.01 -33.08 -0.73
C ASP A 249 -1.14 -32.75 0.50
N GLU A 250 -1.48 -33.32 1.67
CA GLU A 250 -0.76 -33.05 2.92
C GLU A 250 0.70 -33.53 2.91
N ASN A 251 1.06 -34.45 2.01
CA ASN A 251 2.41 -34.98 1.87
C ASN A 251 3.31 -34.10 0.98
N LYS A 252 2.76 -33.03 0.39
CA LYS A 252 3.48 -32.14 -0.53
C LYS A 252 3.74 -30.76 0.09
N LYS A 253 4.92 -30.25 -0.18
CA LYS A 253 5.34 -28.88 0.14
C LYS A 253 4.55 -27.86 -0.69
N ILE A 254 4.16 -26.74 -0.09
CA ILE A 254 3.40 -25.68 -0.77
C ILE A 254 4.38 -24.61 -1.25
N LEU A 255 4.54 -24.51 -2.58
CA LEU A 255 5.15 -23.34 -3.21
C LEU A 255 4.04 -22.34 -3.50
N LEU A 256 3.96 -21.27 -2.70
CA LEU A 256 2.99 -20.21 -2.88
C LEU A 256 3.54 -19.20 -3.89
N TYR A 257 2.88 -19.04 -5.05
CA TYR A 257 3.16 -17.92 -5.94
C TYR A 257 2.04 -16.87 -5.82
N ALA A 258 2.37 -15.67 -5.36
CA ALA A 258 1.44 -14.56 -5.25
C ALA A 258 1.70 -13.52 -6.36
N THR A 259 0.73 -13.38 -7.27
CA THR A 259 0.93 -12.51 -8.45
C THR A 259 0.82 -11.02 -8.11
N GLY A 260 1.40 -10.18 -8.95
CA GLY A 260 1.09 -8.76 -9.02
C GLY A 260 -0.14 -8.46 -9.89
N THR A 261 -0.41 -7.18 -10.10
CA THR A 261 -1.32 -6.72 -11.17
C THR A 261 -0.65 -6.92 -12.53
N ALA A 262 -1.42 -7.14 -13.60
CA ALA A 262 -0.88 -7.26 -14.96
C ALA A 262 0.00 -6.05 -15.39
N GLN A 263 -0.26 -4.85 -14.86
CA GLN A 263 0.55 -3.66 -15.16
C GLN A 263 1.95 -3.67 -14.54
N LEU A 264 2.22 -4.53 -13.55
CA LEU A 264 3.50 -4.59 -12.84
C LEU A 264 4.47 -5.57 -13.47
N SER A 265 3.96 -6.62 -14.13
CA SER A 265 4.79 -7.64 -14.76
C SER A 265 4.03 -8.41 -15.85
N ASP A 266 4.68 -8.46 -17.02
CA ASP A 266 4.31 -9.29 -18.16
C ASP A 266 4.85 -10.73 -18.04
N SER A 267 5.87 -10.96 -17.20
CA SER A 267 6.60 -12.23 -17.14
C SER A 267 5.98 -13.27 -16.20
N GLU A 268 5.13 -12.88 -15.25
CA GLU A 268 4.62 -13.80 -14.22
C GLU A 268 3.95 -15.07 -14.77
N PRO A 269 3.12 -15.04 -15.83
CA PRO A 269 2.54 -16.27 -16.40
C PRO A 269 3.61 -17.29 -16.81
N PHE A 270 4.71 -16.83 -17.39
CA PHE A 270 5.83 -17.68 -17.80
C PHE A 270 6.61 -18.22 -16.60
N ILE A 271 6.82 -17.39 -15.57
CA ILE A 271 7.49 -17.79 -14.33
C ILE A 271 6.68 -18.84 -13.57
N VAL A 272 5.36 -18.64 -13.43
CA VAL A 272 4.49 -19.60 -12.74
C VAL A 272 4.47 -20.93 -13.48
N LYS A 273 4.39 -20.90 -14.82
CA LYS A 273 4.47 -22.10 -15.65
C LYS A 273 5.82 -22.80 -15.51
N MET A 274 6.92 -22.06 -15.49
CA MET A 274 8.27 -22.60 -15.26
C MET A 274 8.37 -23.33 -13.91
N ILE A 275 7.86 -22.73 -12.83
CA ILE A 275 7.81 -23.38 -11.50
C ILE A 275 6.97 -24.67 -11.55
N TYR A 276 5.80 -24.62 -12.20
CA TYR A 276 4.96 -25.82 -12.37
C TYR A 276 5.71 -26.92 -13.15
N ASP A 277 6.37 -26.57 -14.25
CA ASP A 277 7.15 -27.51 -15.06
C ASP A 277 8.31 -28.12 -14.22
N MET A 278 8.95 -27.36 -13.32
CA MET A 278 9.93 -27.90 -12.37
C MET A 278 9.32 -28.91 -11.38
N ILE A 279 8.11 -28.63 -10.86
CA ILE A 279 7.38 -29.55 -9.97
C ILE A 279 7.10 -30.87 -10.70
N GLN A 280 6.53 -30.83 -11.90
CA GLN A 280 6.18 -32.04 -12.66
C GLN A 280 7.41 -32.88 -13.03
N ASN A 281 8.55 -32.23 -13.26
CA ASN A 281 9.80 -32.90 -13.58
C ASN A 281 10.60 -33.32 -12.33
N ASN A 282 10.01 -33.26 -11.12
CA ASN A 282 10.65 -33.61 -9.85
C ASN A 282 12.02 -32.95 -9.68
N LYS A 283 12.14 -31.66 -10.02
CA LYS A 283 13.39 -30.92 -9.91
C LYS A 283 13.73 -30.52 -8.47
N PHE A 284 12.75 -30.51 -7.57
CA PHE A 284 12.95 -30.14 -6.17
C PHE A 284 13.26 -31.36 -5.29
N ASP A 285 13.97 -31.13 -4.19
CA ASP A 285 14.42 -32.19 -3.27
C ASP A 285 13.25 -32.80 -2.47
N HIS A 286 12.10 -32.12 -2.46
CA HIS A 286 10.86 -32.56 -1.81
C HIS A 286 9.71 -32.55 -2.81
N PRO A 287 8.72 -33.45 -2.66
CA PRO A 287 7.51 -33.39 -3.48
C PRO A 287 6.74 -32.11 -3.18
N CYS A 288 6.40 -31.36 -4.24
CA CYS A 288 5.81 -30.03 -4.14
C CYS A 288 4.44 -29.95 -4.84
N GLN A 289 3.66 -28.96 -4.44
CA GLN A 289 2.44 -28.49 -5.12
C GLN A 289 2.47 -26.96 -5.20
N LEU A 290 1.83 -26.40 -6.23
CA LEU A 290 1.79 -24.97 -6.49
C LEU A 290 0.49 -24.38 -5.95
N LEU A 291 0.57 -23.44 -5.02
CA LEU A 291 -0.55 -22.58 -4.66
C LEU A 291 -0.43 -21.26 -5.42
N LEU A 292 -1.20 -21.10 -6.49
CA LEU A 292 -1.25 -19.88 -7.28
C LEU A 292 -2.30 -18.93 -6.70
N ARG A 293 -1.83 -17.87 -6.05
CA ARG A 293 -2.67 -16.79 -5.52
C ARG A 293 -2.72 -15.63 -6.50
N VAL A 294 -3.80 -15.53 -7.26
CA VAL A 294 -3.96 -14.53 -8.33
C VAL A 294 -4.45 -13.21 -7.76
N HIS A 295 -3.72 -12.12 -8.02
CA HIS A 295 -4.10 -10.78 -7.59
C HIS A 295 -5.50 -10.42 -8.10
N PRO A 296 -6.38 -9.74 -7.32
CA PRO A 296 -7.77 -9.52 -7.74
C PRO A 296 -7.89 -8.72 -9.05
N ARG A 297 -6.94 -7.82 -9.29
CA ARG A 297 -6.88 -7.00 -10.52
C ARG A 297 -6.15 -7.68 -11.69
N ARG A 298 -5.79 -8.96 -11.59
CA ARG A 298 -5.20 -9.75 -12.66
C ARG A 298 -6.24 -10.77 -13.13
N SER A 299 -6.29 -11.02 -14.44
CA SER A 299 -7.21 -12.02 -14.98
C SER A 299 -6.71 -13.41 -14.65
N LEU A 300 -7.62 -14.28 -14.20
CA LEU A 300 -7.29 -15.70 -14.03
C LEU A 300 -6.93 -16.34 -15.39
N SER A 301 -7.49 -15.83 -16.49
CA SER A 301 -7.19 -16.30 -17.85
C SER A 301 -5.74 -16.15 -18.27
N ASP A 302 -4.95 -15.31 -17.59
CA ASP A 302 -3.50 -15.23 -17.82
C ASP A 302 -2.80 -16.57 -17.50
N PHE A 303 -3.47 -17.48 -16.79
CA PHE A 303 -2.94 -18.76 -16.31
C PHE A 303 -3.79 -19.96 -16.77
N ASP A 304 -4.57 -19.84 -17.86
CA ASP A 304 -5.46 -20.91 -18.36
C ASP A 304 -4.73 -22.26 -18.57
N ASP A 305 -3.45 -22.22 -18.94
CA ASP A 305 -2.62 -23.42 -19.10
C ASP A 305 -2.37 -24.19 -17.77
N LEU A 306 -2.73 -23.61 -16.62
CA LEU A 306 -2.43 -24.14 -15.28
C LEU A 306 -3.67 -24.43 -14.41
N ILE A 307 -4.81 -23.79 -14.63
CA ILE A 307 -5.96 -23.79 -13.69
C ILE A 307 -6.46 -25.21 -13.33
N ASP A 308 -6.43 -26.14 -14.29
CA ASP A 308 -6.93 -27.51 -14.10
C ASP A 308 -5.79 -28.56 -14.01
N LYS A 309 -4.55 -28.10 -13.81
CA LYS A 309 -3.39 -29.00 -13.78
C LYS A 309 -3.26 -29.70 -12.43
N PRO A 310 -2.88 -31.00 -12.40
CA PRO A 310 -2.66 -31.73 -11.15
C PRO A 310 -1.61 -31.05 -10.26
N GLY A 311 -1.99 -30.79 -9.00
CA GLY A 311 -1.10 -30.14 -8.02
C GLY A 311 -1.02 -28.62 -8.14
N VAL A 312 -1.91 -27.99 -8.92
CA VAL A 312 -2.15 -26.54 -8.89
C VAL A 312 -3.37 -26.24 -8.03
N LEU A 313 -3.19 -25.42 -7.01
CA LEU A 313 -4.23 -24.94 -6.10
C LEU A 313 -4.45 -23.46 -6.43
N ILE A 314 -5.67 -23.06 -6.75
CA ILE A 314 -5.99 -21.67 -7.12
C ILE A 314 -6.60 -20.94 -5.92
N GLN A 315 -6.13 -19.72 -5.67
CA GLN A 315 -6.71 -18.85 -4.66
C GLN A 315 -6.83 -17.42 -5.18
N THR A 316 -8.06 -16.90 -5.27
CA THR A 316 -8.30 -15.48 -5.62
C THR A 316 -8.78 -14.74 -4.36
N PRO A 317 -8.14 -13.62 -3.96
CA PRO A 317 -8.56 -12.87 -2.78
C PRO A 317 -9.92 -12.20 -2.99
N GLY A 318 -10.78 -12.27 -1.98
CA GLY A 318 -12.04 -11.54 -1.98
C GLY A 318 -13.07 -12.09 -2.97
N LYS A 319 -14.19 -11.36 -3.06
CA LYS A 319 -15.34 -11.69 -3.89
C LYS A 319 -15.59 -10.57 -4.88
N ALA A 320 -16.00 -10.91 -6.10
CA ALA A 320 -16.38 -9.92 -7.10
C ALA A 320 -17.49 -9.02 -6.54
N SER A 321 -17.33 -7.70 -6.66
CA SER A 321 -18.23 -6.71 -6.09
C SER A 321 -18.28 -5.44 -6.94
N LYS A 322 -19.46 -4.85 -7.08
CA LYS A 322 -19.63 -3.53 -7.71
C LYS A 322 -19.49 -2.36 -6.72
N GLU A 323 -19.32 -2.65 -5.43
CA GLU A 323 -19.25 -1.68 -4.32
C GLU A 323 -18.16 -0.61 -4.54
N PHE A 324 -17.08 -0.96 -5.23
CA PHE A 324 -15.92 -0.09 -5.43
C PHE A 324 -15.62 0.19 -6.91
N GLN A 325 -16.61 0.01 -7.79
CA GLN A 325 -16.43 0.13 -9.23
C GLN A 325 -15.88 1.51 -9.63
N ASP A 326 -16.30 2.57 -8.93
CA ASP A 326 -15.82 3.93 -9.16
C ASP A 326 -14.35 4.13 -8.74
N SER A 327 -13.80 3.23 -7.91
CA SER A 327 -12.35 3.15 -7.60
C SER A 327 -11.57 2.39 -8.67
N GLY A 328 -12.25 1.78 -9.65
CA GLY A 328 -11.65 0.76 -10.53
C GLY A 328 -11.38 -0.56 -9.80
N TYR A 329 -12.04 -0.80 -8.66
CA TYR A 329 -11.95 -2.04 -7.91
C TYR A 329 -13.27 -2.79 -8.02
N VAL A 330 -13.22 -4.01 -8.52
CA VAL A 330 -14.41 -4.87 -8.66
C VAL A 330 -14.40 -6.02 -7.66
N TRP A 331 -13.79 -5.81 -6.49
CA TRP A 331 -13.55 -6.85 -5.49
C TRP A 331 -13.74 -6.32 -4.07
N LYS A 332 -14.35 -7.14 -3.21
CA LYS A 332 -14.53 -6.89 -1.78
C LYS A 332 -13.83 -7.99 -1.00
N SER A 333 -13.08 -7.60 0.04
CA SER A 333 -12.56 -8.52 1.02
C SER A 333 -13.28 -8.34 2.36
N ASP A 334 -13.56 -9.44 3.03
CA ASP A 334 -14.07 -9.49 4.40
C ASP A 334 -13.01 -10.02 5.38
N LEU A 335 -13.35 -10.13 6.66
CA LEU A 335 -12.41 -10.63 7.68
C LEU A 335 -11.98 -12.08 7.43
N ASP A 336 -12.84 -12.89 6.81
CA ASP A 336 -12.52 -14.29 6.49
C ASP A 336 -11.44 -14.36 5.42
N ASP A 337 -11.48 -13.47 4.41
CA ASP A 337 -10.41 -13.36 3.39
C ASP A 337 -9.03 -13.09 4.01
N TYR A 338 -8.96 -12.26 5.04
CA TYR A 338 -7.70 -11.97 5.76
C TYR A 338 -7.26 -13.13 6.65
N SER A 339 -8.20 -13.88 7.24
CA SER A 339 -7.91 -15.12 7.96
C SER A 339 -7.34 -16.20 7.01
N ILE A 340 -7.93 -16.35 5.82
CA ILE A 340 -7.43 -17.24 4.76
C ILE A 340 -6.02 -16.81 4.34
N LEU A 341 -5.78 -15.51 4.15
CA LEU A 341 -4.44 -15.01 3.82
C LEU A 341 -3.43 -15.36 4.93
N SER A 342 -3.78 -15.18 6.19
CA SER A 342 -2.91 -15.53 7.32
C SER A 342 -2.54 -17.02 7.31
N ASN A 343 -3.50 -17.91 7.02
CA ASN A 343 -3.26 -19.34 6.87
C ASN A 343 -2.39 -19.65 5.64
N THR A 344 -2.67 -19.01 4.49
CA THR A 344 -1.85 -19.15 3.27
C THR A 344 -0.40 -18.80 3.51
N LEU A 345 -0.13 -17.67 4.17
CA LEU A 345 1.23 -17.23 4.48
C LEU A 345 1.90 -18.14 5.51
N HIS A 346 1.17 -18.53 6.56
CA HIS A 346 1.69 -19.37 7.63
C HIS A 346 2.04 -20.80 7.17
N HIS A 347 1.25 -21.38 6.27
CA HIS A 347 1.42 -22.76 5.84
C HIS A 347 2.19 -22.92 4.52
N ALA A 348 2.50 -21.84 3.80
CA ALA A 348 3.43 -21.93 2.67
C ALA A 348 4.82 -22.38 3.15
N ASP A 349 5.47 -23.27 2.40
CA ASP A 349 6.86 -23.67 2.69
C ASP A 349 7.85 -22.68 2.05
N VAL A 350 7.49 -22.13 0.89
CA VAL A 350 8.20 -21.02 0.23
C VAL A 350 7.18 -20.07 -0.39
N MET A 351 7.28 -18.78 -0.10
CA MET A 351 6.54 -17.72 -0.79
C MET A 351 7.37 -17.17 -1.95
N ILE A 352 6.74 -17.05 -3.12
CA ILE A 352 7.34 -16.56 -4.35
C ILE A 352 6.49 -15.38 -4.87
N ASN A 353 7.15 -14.28 -5.17
CA ASN A 353 6.54 -13.09 -5.79
C ASN A 353 7.60 -12.29 -6.54
N VAL A 354 7.23 -11.16 -7.15
CA VAL A 354 8.21 -10.24 -7.76
C VAL A 354 8.80 -9.29 -6.71
N ALA A 355 8.02 -8.29 -6.28
CA ALA A 355 8.42 -7.31 -5.28
C ALA A 355 7.12 -6.68 -4.73
N SER A 356 6.58 -7.24 -3.65
CA SER A 356 5.25 -6.92 -3.16
C SER A 356 5.20 -6.86 -1.64
N THR A 357 4.23 -6.13 -1.10
CA THR A 357 3.95 -6.05 0.35
C THR A 357 3.77 -7.42 0.99
N ILE A 358 3.30 -8.43 0.23
CA ILE A 358 3.17 -9.80 0.70
C ILE A 358 4.52 -10.43 1.14
N THR A 359 5.65 -9.89 0.68
CA THR A 359 6.99 -10.22 1.21
C THR A 359 7.08 -9.91 2.71
N ILE A 360 6.64 -8.71 3.11
CA ILE A 360 6.65 -8.27 4.51
C ILE A 360 5.66 -9.12 5.33
N GLU A 361 4.46 -9.36 4.79
CA GLU A 361 3.44 -10.18 5.45
C GLU A 361 3.92 -11.63 5.65
N SER A 362 4.61 -12.22 4.68
CA SER A 362 5.19 -13.57 4.80
C SER A 362 6.23 -13.62 5.92
N CYS A 363 7.05 -12.57 6.06
CA CYS A 363 8.05 -12.49 7.12
C CYS A 363 7.42 -12.42 8.53
N LEU A 364 6.17 -11.95 8.70
CA LEU A 364 5.46 -12.01 10.00
C LEU A 364 5.21 -13.45 10.48
N PHE A 365 5.19 -14.41 9.56
CA PHE A 365 5.07 -15.85 9.84
C PHE A 365 6.41 -16.57 9.78
N ASP A 366 7.51 -15.84 9.57
CA ASP A 366 8.85 -16.37 9.29
C ASP A 366 8.90 -17.31 8.07
N THR A 367 7.97 -17.14 7.14
CA THR A 367 7.89 -17.93 5.91
C THR A 367 9.01 -17.51 4.95
N PRO A 368 9.82 -18.45 4.43
CA PRO A 368 10.87 -18.14 3.44
C PRO A 368 10.33 -17.46 2.18
N VAL A 369 11.07 -16.48 1.65
CA VAL A 369 10.64 -15.71 0.48
C VAL A 369 11.69 -15.69 -0.62
N VAL A 370 11.28 -16.02 -1.85
CA VAL A 370 12.06 -15.86 -3.07
C VAL A 370 11.39 -14.83 -3.98
N ASN A 371 12.09 -13.73 -4.23
CA ASN A 371 11.65 -12.69 -5.14
C ASN A 371 12.15 -12.96 -6.56
N ILE A 372 11.32 -12.72 -7.56
CA ILE A 372 11.64 -12.92 -8.98
C ILE A 372 12.25 -11.64 -9.53
N GLY A 373 13.57 -11.69 -9.78
CA GLY A 373 14.39 -10.62 -10.34
C GLY A 373 14.76 -10.80 -11.81
N PHE A 374 13.99 -11.61 -12.56
CA PHE A 374 14.22 -11.86 -13.98
C PHE A 374 12.90 -11.99 -14.76
N ASP A 375 12.97 -11.83 -16.08
CA ASP A 375 11.80 -11.68 -16.96
C ASP A 375 11.42 -12.97 -17.70
N ALA A 376 11.75 -14.13 -17.12
CA ALA A 376 11.80 -15.40 -17.85
C ALA A 376 12.65 -15.24 -19.12
N ASP A 377 12.16 -15.71 -20.27
CA ASP A 377 12.82 -15.58 -21.58
C ASP A 377 12.42 -14.31 -22.35
N LEU A 378 11.70 -13.37 -21.70
CA LEU A 378 11.24 -12.15 -22.36
C LEU A 378 12.36 -11.10 -22.45
N ASP A 379 12.57 -10.56 -23.65
CA ASP A 379 13.39 -9.36 -23.86
C ASP A 379 12.53 -8.10 -23.65
N LEU A 380 12.59 -7.56 -22.43
CA LEU A 380 11.81 -6.41 -22.00
C LEU A 380 12.68 -5.18 -21.81
N ASP A 381 12.17 -4.01 -22.21
CA ASP A 381 12.77 -2.74 -21.84
C ASP A 381 12.72 -2.52 -20.32
N PHE A 382 13.58 -1.64 -19.81
CA PHE A 382 13.73 -1.40 -18.38
C PHE A 382 12.41 -1.08 -17.67
N ASN A 383 11.49 -0.34 -18.29
CA ASN A 383 10.23 0.09 -17.64
C ASN A 383 9.20 -1.04 -17.56
N ARG A 384 9.35 -2.09 -18.38
CA ARG A 384 8.51 -3.29 -18.34
C ARG A 384 9.15 -4.41 -17.53
N SER A 385 10.48 -4.49 -17.51
CA SER A 385 11.25 -5.51 -16.80
C SER A 385 11.04 -5.47 -15.29
N VAL A 386 10.82 -6.61 -14.66
CA VAL A 386 10.65 -6.72 -13.20
C VAL A 386 11.90 -6.33 -12.42
N LYS A 387 13.07 -6.35 -13.06
CA LYS A 387 14.37 -5.97 -12.49
C LYS A 387 14.34 -4.56 -11.89
N ARG A 388 13.55 -3.65 -12.47
CA ARG A 388 13.43 -2.26 -12.01
C ARG A 388 12.91 -2.15 -10.57
N HIS A 389 12.06 -3.08 -10.14
CA HIS A 389 11.40 -3.00 -8.83
C HIS A 389 12.41 -3.10 -7.68
N PHE A 390 13.50 -3.84 -7.87
CA PHE A 390 14.60 -3.96 -6.90
C PHE A 390 15.54 -2.74 -6.88
N GLN A 391 15.33 -1.77 -7.78
CA GLN A 391 16.02 -0.47 -7.75
C GLN A 391 15.17 0.61 -7.06
N TYR A 392 13.95 0.29 -6.64
CA TYR A 392 13.11 1.23 -5.93
C TYR A 392 13.55 1.38 -4.48
N SER A 393 13.52 2.62 -4.02
CA SER A 393 14.07 3.02 -2.73
C SER A 393 13.40 2.31 -1.55
N HIS A 394 12.07 2.10 -1.61
CA HIS A 394 11.37 1.36 -0.57
C HIS A 394 11.78 -0.11 -0.49
N TYR A 395 12.20 -0.73 -1.61
CA TYR A 395 12.60 -2.14 -1.60
C TYR A 395 14.05 -2.34 -1.15
N ALA A 396 14.87 -1.28 -1.11
CA ALA A 396 16.28 -1.37 -0.74
C ALA A 396 16.48 -2.00 0.64
N ASP A 397 15.67 -1.61 1.64
CA ASP A 397 15.76 -2.17 2.99
C ASP A 397 15.45 -3.67 3.04
N ILE A 398 14.57 -4.16 2.16
CA ILE A 398 14.27 -5.60 2.06
C ILE A 398 15.49 -6.33 1.53
N VAL A 399 16.14 -5.80 0.48
CA VAL A 399 17.35 -6.40 -0.10
C VAL A 399 18.49 -6.40 0.91
N GLU A 400 18.71 -5.28 1.60
CA GLU A 400 19.81 -5.09 2.55
C GLU A 400 19.67 -5.95 3.82
N SER A 401 18.44 -6.33 4.20
CA SER A 401 18.20 -7.20 5.35
C SER A 401 18.77 -8.62 5.19
N ASN A 402 19.07 -9.04 3.96
CA ASN A 402 19.39 -10.44 3.60
C ASN A 402 18.33 -11.46 4.06
N GLY A 403 17.10 -11.04 4.39
CA GLY A 403 16.02 -11.91 4.85
C GLY A 403 15.32 -12.69 3.74
N VAL A 404 15.52 -12.29 2.50
CA VAL A 404 14.86 -12.88 1.33
C VAL A 404 15.88 -13.11 0.22
N LYS A 405 15.60 -14.03 -0.69
CA LYS A 405 16.38 -14.19 -1.92
C LYS A 405 15.77 -13.39 -3.06
N ILE A 406 16.61 -13.01 -4.02
CA ILE A 406 16.22 -12.42 -5.30
C ILE A 406 16.82 -13.30 -6.39
N ALA A 407 15.99 -14.12 -7.03
CA ALA A 407 16.39 -14.96 -8.13
C ALA A 407 16.65 -14.11 -9.39
N LYS A 408 17.83 -14.21 -9.99
CA LYS A 408 18.18 -13.46 -11.21
C LYS A 408 18.16 -14.34 -12.46
N SER A 409 17.89 -15.63 -12.31
CA SER A 409 17.68 -16.59 -13.38
C SER A 409 16.82 -17.76 -12.92
N GLU A 410 16.50 -18.68 -13.84
CA GLU A 410 15.84 -19.94 -13.54
C GLU A 410 16.66 -20.81 -12.56
N GLU A 411 17.98 -20.85 -12.73
CA GLU A 411 18.89 -21.61 -11.87
C GLU A 411 18.91 -21.05 -10.44
N ASP A 412 18.96 -19.71 -10.30
CA ASP A 412 18.86 -19.07 -8.99
C ASP A 412 17.53 -19.41 -8.31
N LEU A 413 16.42 -19.35 -9.07
CA LEU A 413 15.09 -19.66 -8.55
C LEU A 413 15.02 -21.09 -8.02
N HIS A 414 15.46 -22.06 -8.82
CA HIS A 414 15.54 -23.47 -8.43
C HIS A 414 16.39 -23.67 -7.18
N MET A 415 17.61 -23.13 -7.17
CA MET A 415 18.55 -23.24 -6.06
C MET A 415 17.98 -22.64 -4.77
N PHE A 416 17.39 -21.45 -4.82
CA PHE A 416 16.86 -20.77 -3.65
C PHE A 416 15.62 -21.47 -3.09
N ILE A 417 14.72 -21.97 -3.94
CA ILE A 417 13.57 -22.77 -3.50
C ILE A 417 14.07 -24.02 -2.78
N ASN A 418 14.98 -24.80 -3.38
CA ASN A 418 15.51 -26.02 -2.76
C ASN A 418 16.23 -25.74 -1.42
N SER A 419 16.98 -24.65 -1.35
CA SER A 419 17.66 -24.24 -0.11
C SER A 419 16.64 -24.04 1.02
N TYR A 420 15.53 -23.35 0.75
CA TYR A 420 14.49 -23.13 1.75
C TYR A 420 13.62 -24.35 2.04
N LEU A 421 13.36 -25.22 1.05
CA LEU A 421 12.67 -26.49 1.29
C LEU A 421 13.48 -27.41 2.22
N ASN A 422 14.81 -27.38 2.13
CA ASN A 422 15.71 -28.16 2.97
C ASN A 422 15.97 -27.53 4.34
N ASN A 423 15.90 -26.21 4.44
CA ASN A 423 16.07 -25.49 5.70
C ASN A 423 15.29 -24.18 5.69
N SER A 424 14.10 -24.20 6.31
CA SER A 424 13.23 -23.02 6.45
C SER A 424 13.85 -21.91 7.30
N ASP A 425 14.78 -22.23 8.19
CA ASP A 425 15.38 -21.28 9.13
C ASP A 425 16.49 -20.44 8.48
N LEU A 426 16.92 -20.80 7.26
CA LEU A 426 17.84 -19.97 6.48
C LEU A 426 17.28 -18.55 6.36
N ASP A 427 18.13 -17.56 6.62
CA ASP A 427 17.79 -16.12 6.57
C ASP A 427 16.67 -15.67 7.54
N SER A 428 16.21 -16.51 8.49
CA SER A 428 15.18 -16.14 9.49
C SER A 428 15.54 -14.88 10.27
N ALA A 429 16.82 -14.67 10.60
CA ALA A 429 17.29 -13.44 11.24
C ALA A 429 17.02 -12.20 10.37
N GLY A 430 17.27 -12.28 9.07
CA GLY A 430 16.98 -11.21 8.13
C GLY A 430 15.48 -10.98 7.93
N ARG A 431 14.67 -12.05 7.89
CA ARG A 431 13.19 -11.92 7.87
C ARG A 431 12.66 -11.23 9.11
N ASN A 432 13.20 -11.56 10.28
CA ASN A 432 12.89 -10.85 11.51
C ASN A 432 13.28 -9.37 11.44
N GLN A 433 14.45 -9.06 10.88
CA GLN A 433 14.85 -7.67 10.66
C GLN A 433 13.91 -6.93 9.70
N ILE A 434 13.40 -7.58 8.64
CA ILE A 434 12.37 -7.00 7.76
C ILE A 434 11.13 -6.62 8.57
N VAL A 435 10.64 -7.52 9.42
CA VAL A 435 9.45 -7.24 10.24
C VAL A 435 9.69 -6.08 11.20
N ASP A 436 10.84 -6.06 11.88
CA ASP A 436 11.16 -4.99 12.84
C ASP A 436 11.29 -3.63 12.14
N ASN A 437 11.90 -3.61 10.96
CA ASN A 437 12.08 -2.38 10.19
C ASN A 437 10.77 -1.89 9.55
N GLN A 438 9.99 -2.80 8.95
CA GLN A 438 8.84 -2.42 8.12
C GLN A 438 7.53 -2.35 8.91
N CYS A 439 7.31 -3.27 9.86
CA CYS A 439 6.10 -3.30 10.67
C CYS A 439 6.23 -2.48 11.94
N TYR A 440 7.44 -2.35 12.50
CA TYR A 440 7.79 -1.67 13.75
C TYR A 440 7.17 -2.28 15.02
N TYR A 441 5.89 -2.63 14.99
CA TYR A 441 5.16 -3.35 16.04
C TYR A 441 4.64 -4.69 15.50
N ARG A 442 4.59 -5.70 16.38
CA ARG A 442 4.08 -7.06 16.08
C ARG A 442 2.90 -7.48 16.98
N ASP A 443 2.38 -6.56 17.77
CA ASP A 443 1.47 -6.85 18.89
C ASP A 443 -0.02 -6.79 18.54
N GLY A 444 -0.36 -6.53 17.27
CA GLY A 444 -1.74 -6.44 16.82
C GLY A 444 -2.48 -5.18 17.27
N LYS A 445 -1.78 -4.15 17.74
CA LYS A 445 -2.39 -2.93 18.31
C LYS A 445 -2.17 -1.68 17.47
N SER A 446 -1.82 -1.82 16.20
CA SER A 446 -1.50 -0.68 15.33
C SER A 446 -2.74 0.19 15.06
N SER A 447 -3.90 -0.43 14.91
CA SER A 447 -5.21 0.23 14.77
C SER A 447 -5.58 1.00 16.03
N GLU A 448 -5.32 0.43 17.23
CA GLU A 448 -5.53 1.13 18.50
C GLU A 448 -4.63 2.38 18.60
N ARG A 449 -3.35 2.26 18.24
CA ARG A 449 -2.43 3.40 18.18
C ARG A 449 -2.91 4.47 17.21
N LEU A 450 -3.39 4.07 16.03
CA LEU A 450 -3.93 4.99 15.03
C LEU A 450 -5.08 5.82 15.62
N LEU A 451 -6.04 5.19 16.30
CA LEU A 451 -7.15 5.90 16.94
C LEU A 451 -6.68 6.86 18.02
N ARG A 452 -5.69 6.45 18.83
CA ARG A 452 -5.09 7.33 19.86
C ARG A 452 -4.48 8.57 19.22
N TYR A 453 -3.71 8.44 18.14
CA TYR A 453 -3.15 9.60 17.45
C TYR A 453 -4.21 10.50 16.82
N ILE A 454 -5.31 9.93 16.29
CA ILE A 454 -6.45 10.74 15.82
C ILE A 454 -7.03 11.57 16.97
N ILE A 455 -7.26 10.93 18.12
CA ILE A 455 -7.80 11.61 19.32
C ILE A 455 -6.85 12.71 19.82
N ASP A 456 -5.55 12.41 19.93
CA ASP A 456 -4.55 13.36 20.40
C ASP A 456 -4.39 14.55 19.44
N PHE A 457 -4.44 14.30 18.14
CA PHE A 457 -4.51 15.36 17.13
C PHE A 457 -5.71 16.29 17.34
N THR A 458 -6.92 15.75 17.55
CA THR A 458 -8.10 16.61 17.80
C THR A 458 -8.01 17.39 19.12
N LYS A 459 -7.23 16.93 20.10
CA LYS A 459 -6.98 17.69 21.34
C LYS A 459 -6.02 18.84 21.11
N GLU A 460 -4.93 18.57 20.40
CA GLU A 460 -3.88 19.54 20.12
C GLU A 460 -4.38 20.75 19.33
N TYR A 461 -5.25 20.50 18.34
CA TYR A 461 -5.80 21.54 17.46
C TYR A 461 -7.17 22.07 17.89
N SER A 462 -7.68 21.67 19.06
CA SER A 462 -8.91 22.22 19.66
C SER A 462 -8.70 23.54 20.41
N VAL A 463 -7.44 24.02 20.49
CA VAL A 463 -7.01 25.16 21.33
C VAL A 463 -7.37 26.51 20.73
#